data_AF-A0A957R4F6-F1
#
_entry.id   AF-A0A957R4F6-F1
#
_cell.length_a   1.000
_cell.length_b   1.000
_cell.length_c   1.000
_cell.angle_alpha   90.00
_cell.angle_beta   90.00
_cell.angle_gamma   90.00
#
_symmetry.space_group_name_H-M   'P 1'
#
loop_
_entity.id
_entity.type
_entity.pdbx_description
1 polymer ?
#
loop_
_entity_poly.entity_id
_entity_poly.type
_entity_poly.pdbx_seq_one_letter_code
_entity_poly.pdbx_strand_id
1 'polypeptide(L)'
;MAIKKWAANSLVNRYHKFMQIKTKHFIIGAVVLVAIGFGIMMVGLLYDIMYAGIPYQDPTPELAAEYAVSKAVADTLFLIGASVASCGSLFAIGAAARAVWFLMKPSSLKENNIAEE
;
A
#
# COMPACT_ATOMS: atom_id res chain seq x y z
N MET A 1 -46.46 -4.41 -9.57
CA MET A 1 -45.17 -5.01 -9.98
C MET A 1 -44.02 -3.98 -10.02
N ALA A 2 -44.25 -2.75 -10.50
CA ALA A 2 -43.22 -1.69 -10.61
C ALA A 2 -42.54 -1.29 -9.28
N ILE A 3 -43.28 -1.24 -8.17
CA ILE A 3 -42.76 -0.81 -6.86
C ILE A 3 -41.72 -1.81 -6.30
N LYS A 4 -41.94 -3.11 -6.48
CA LYS A 4 -40.96 -4.15 -6.06
C LYS A 4 -39.67 -4.06 -6.88
N LYS A 5 -39.77 -3.79 -8.19
CA LYS A 5 -38.61 -3.64 -9.09
C LYS A 5 -37.79 -2.38 -8.77
N TRP A 6 -38.47 -1.28 -8.45
CA TRP A 6 -37.82 -0.05 -8.00
C TRP A 6 -37.08 -0.22 -6.66
N ALA A 7 -37.73 -0.86 -5.69
CA ALA A 7 -37.13 -1.15 -4.38
C ALA A 7 -35.87 -2.02 -4.50
N ALA A 8 -35.95 -3.12 -5.27
CA ALA A 8 -34.82 -4.01 -5.53
C ALA A 8 -33.65 -3.29 -6.21
N ASN A 9 -33.93 -2.46 -7.24
CA ASN A 9 -32.88 -1.74 -7.97
C ASN A 9 -32.21 -0.66 -7.09
N SER A 10 -32.99 -0.01 -6.21
CA SER A 10 -32.46 0.98 -5.26
C SER A 10 -31.53 0.36 -4.21
N LEU A 11 -31.82 -0.86 -3.76
CA LEU A 11 -31.00 -1.58 -2.80
C LEU A 11 -29.70 -2.04 -3.44
N VAL A 12 -29.76 -2.65 -4.63
CA VAL A 12 -28.56 -3.07 -5.38
C VAL A 12 -27.62 -1.89 -5.64
N ASN A 13 -28.16 -0.73 -6.02
CA ASN A 13 -27.36 0.46 -6.28
C ASN A 13 -26.68 0.99 -5.00
N ARG A 14 -27.35 0.91 -3.84
CA ARG A 14 -26.74 1.22 -2.54
C ARG A 14 -25.62 0.24 -2.20
N TYR A 15 -25.82 -1.07 -2.36
CA TYR A 15 -24.79 -2.07 -2.09
C TYR A 15 -23.55 -1.87 -2.97
N HIS A 16 -23.74 -1.58 -4.26
CA HIS A 16 -22.63 -1.29 -5.17
C HIS A 16 -21.83 -0.05 -4.74
N LYS A 17 -22.53 1.02 -4.34
CA LYS A 17 -21.90 2.26 -3.87
C LYS A 17 -21.15 2.05 -2.56
N PHE A 18 -21.71 1.30 -1.61
CA PHE A 18 -21.05 0.95 -0.36
C PHE A 18 -19.78 0.09 -0.58
N MET A 19 -19.83 -0.89 -1.49
CA MET A 19 -18.65 -1.70 -1.81
C MET A 19 -17.55 -0.88 -2.52
N GLN A 20 -17.92 0.01 -3.43
CA GLN A 20 -17.00 0.94 -4.09
C GLN A 20 -16.27 1.86 -3.10
N ILE A 21 -16.98 2.36 -2.08
CA ILE A 21 -16.41 3.24 -1.05
C ILE A 21 -15.34 2.50 -0.23
N LYS A 22 -15.61 1.28 0.27
CA LYS A 22 -14.64 0.54 1.08
C LYS A 22 -13.35 0.22 0.32
N THR A 23 -13.46 -0.16 -0.96
CA THR A 23 -12.29 -0.49 -1.79
C THR A 23 -11.38 0.71 -2.02
N LYS A 24 -11.94 1.92 -2.21
CA LYS A 24 -11.14 3.14 -2.40
C LYS A 24 -10.32 3.51 -1.17
N HIS A 25 -10.93 3.48 0.02
CA HIS A 25 -10.23 3.79 1.28
C HIS A 25 -9.09 2.79 1.55
N PHE A 26 -9.29 1.53 1.18
CA PHE A 26 -8.29 0.49 1.34
C PHE A 26 -7.06 0.71 0.43
N ILE A 27 -7.28 1.09 -0.83
CA ILE A 27 -6.19 1.42 -1.78
C ILE A 27 -5.43 2.67 -1.32
N ILE A 28 -6.15 3.72 -0.89
CA ILE A 28 -5.53 4.95 -0.39
C ILE A 28 -4.64 4.65 0.81
N GLY A 29 -5.14 3.85 1.77
CA GLY A 29 -4.35 3.44 2.94
C GLY A 29 -3.06 2.70 2.55
N ALA A 30 -3.13 1.81 1.54
CA ALA A 30 -1.96 1.10 1.04
C ALA A 30 -0.91 2.05 0.44
N VAL A 31 -1.34 3.00 -0.40
CA VAL A 31 -0.44 3.99 -1.03
C VAL A 31 0.21 4.89 0.02
N VAL A 32 -0.55 5.35 1.01
CA VAL A 32 -0.02 6.17 2.12
C VAL A 32 1.03 5.39 2.89
N LEU A 33 0.81 4.11 3.17
CA LEU A 33 1.77 3.28 3.89
C LEU A 33 3.09 3.12 3.12
N VAL A 34 3.01 2.92 1.80
CA VAL A 34 4.20 2.89 0.93
C VAL A 34 4.94 4.22 0.95
N ALA A 35 4.21 5.34 0.82
CA ALA A 35 4.81 6.68 0.84
C ALA A 35 5.52 6.98 2.17
N ILE A 36 4.93 6.58 3.30
CA ILE A 36 5.55 6.71 4.63
C ILE A 36 6.85 5.89 4.69
N GLY A 37 6.83 4.64 4.22
CA GLY A 37 8.03 3.80 4.18
C GLY A 37 9.18 4.44 3.39
N PHE A 38 8.88 4.95 2.19
CA PHE A 38 9.85 5.70 1.39
C PHE A 38 10.33 6.97 2.08
N GLY A 39 9.45 7.71 2.76
CA GLY A 39 9.84 8.89 3.54
C GLY A 39 10.86 8.55 4.62
N ILE A 40 10.64 7.47 5.37
CA ILE A 40 11.58 7.00 6.40
C ILE A 40 12.92 6.58 5.78
N MET A 41 12.90 5.87 4.64
CA MET A 41 14.14 5.51 3.93
C MET A 41 14.93 6.74 3.50
N MET A 42 14.26 7.77 2.99
CA MET A 42 14.91 9.03 2.59
C MET A 42 15.51 9.76 3.79
N VAL A 43 14.84 9.76 4.94
CA VAL A 43 15.41 10.32 6.18
C VAL A 43 16.66 9.54 6.60
N GLY A 44 16.64 8.21 6.55
CA GLY A 44 17.82 7.38 6.83
C GLY A 44 18.99 7.67 5.87
N LEU A 45 18.72 7.81 4.58
CA LEU A 45 19.73 8.17 3.57
C LEU A 45 20.31 9.57 3.80
N LEU A 46 19.46 10.56 4.09
CA LEU A 46 19.90 11.92 4.39
C LEU A 46 20.75 11.96 5.66
N TYR A 47 20.36 11.20 6.69
CA TYR A 47 21.14 11.05 7.91
C TYR A 47 22.51 10.42 7.63
N ASP A 48 22.55 9.38 6.79
CA ASP A 48 23.79 8.73 6.36
C ASP A 48 24.73 9.74 5.69
N ILE A 49 24.21 10.51 4.73
CA ILE A 49 25.00 11.50 3.98
C ILE A 49 25.50 12.62 4.90
N MET A 50 24.67 13.09 5.84
CA MET A 50 25.03 14.20 6.72
C MET A 50 26.01 13.84 7.82
N TYR A 51 25.92 12.62 8.38
CA TYR A 51 26.64 12.24 9.60
C TYR A 51 27.65 11.11 9.40
N ALA A 52 27.33 10.08 8.62
CA ALA A 52 28.28 9.01 8.34
C ALA A 52 29.21 9.41 7.18
N GLY A 53 28.68 10.02 6.11
CA GLY A 53 29.47 10.53 5.00
C GLY A 53 30.40 9.48 4.38
N ILE A 54 31.57 9.94 3.89
CA ILE A 54 32.62 9.06 3.38
C ILE A 54 33.49 8.64 4.58
N PRO A 55 33.74 7.33 4.81
CA PRO A 55 34.59 6.89 5.91
C PRO A 55 35.96 7.55 5.81
N TYR A 56 36.45 8.09 6.94
CA TYR A 56 37.80 8.64 7.04
C TYR A 56 38.82 7.56 6.69
N GLN A 57 39.83 7.92 5.90
CA GLN A 57 40.84 6.95 5.43
C GLN A 57 41.81 6.51 6.52
N ASP A 58 41.95 7.28 7.60
CA ASP A 58 42.77 6.95 8.77
C ASP A 58 42.14 7.52 10.05
N PRO A 59 41.02 6.95 10.53
CA PRO A 59 40.28 7.48 11.67
C PRO A 59 41.00 7.19 12.98
N THR A 60 40.98 8.14 13.90
CA THR A 60 41.30 7.84 15.30
C THR A 60 40.26 6.88 15.88
N PRO A 61 40.59 6.12 16.95
CA PRO A 61 39.66 5.18 17.56
C PRO A 61 38.33 5.83 17.99
N GLU A 62 38.35 7.08 18.45
CA GLU A 62 37.12 7.81 18.80
C GLU A 62 36.26 8.12 17.57
N LEU A 63 36.87 8.63 16.48
CA LEU A 63 36.15 8.95 15.24
C LEU A 63 35.55 7.70 14.59
N ALA A 64 36.25 6.57 14.67
CA ALA A 64 35.73 5.29 14.18
C ALA A 64 34.47 4.84 14.96
N ALA A 65 34.45 5.04 16.28
CA ALA A 65 33.30 4.70 17.11
C ALA A 65 32.09 5.60 16.81
N GLU A 66 32.29 6.91 16.66
CA GLU A 66 31.22 7.85 16.32
C GLU A 66 30.62 7.58 14.94
N TYR A 67 31.47 7.27 13.94
CA TYR A 67 31.02 6.85 12.63
C TYR A 67 30.19 5.56 12.70
N ALA A 68 30.65 4.55 13.43
CA ALA A 68 29.94 3.27 13.55
C ALA A 68 28.54 3.45 14.15
N VAL A 69 28.39 4.30 15.17
CA VAL A 69 27.09 4.62 15.77
C VAL A 69 26.18 5.33 14.77
N SER A 70 26.69 6.37 14.11
CA SER A 70 25.91 7.15 13.13
C SER A 70 25.48 6.29 11.95
N LYS A 71 26.38 5.42 11.47
CA LYS A 71 26.09 4.48 10.39
C LYS A 71 25.03 3.46 10.78
N ALA A 72 25.12 2.90 11.99
CA ALA A 72 24.13 1.96 12.51
C ALA A 72 22.72 2.59 12.61
N VAL A 73 22.64 3.87 13.02
CA VAL A 73 21.36 4.61 13.06
C VAL A 73 20.79 4.79 11.64
N ALA A 74 21.62 5.22 10.69
CA ALA A 74 21.22 5.39 9.29
C ALA A 74 20.68 4.08 8.70
N ASP A 75 21.43 2.99 8.88
CA ASP A 75 21.07 1.67 8.37
C ASP A 75 19.78 1.14 9.03
N THR A 76 19.59 1.38 10.32
CA THR A 76 18.36 1.01 11.03
C THR A 76 17.15 1.76 10.49
N LEU A 77 17.27 3.08 10.28
CA LEU A 77 16.21 3.89 9.67
C LEU A 77 15.88 3.40 8.26
N PHE A 78 16.90 3.13 7.46
CA PHE A 78 16.73 2.61 6.11
C PHE A 78 16.02 1.26 6.11
N LEU A 79 16.40 0.35 7.00
CA LEU A 79 15.79 -0.98 7.13
C LEU A 79 14.33 -0.90 7.58
N ILE A 80 14.02 -0.05 8.56
CA ILE A 80 12.62 0.18 9.00
C ILE A 80 11.79 0.72 7.84
N GLY A 81 12.29 1.74 7.15
CA GLY A 81 11.60 2.31 5.99
C GLY A 81 11.37 1.28 4.88
N ALA A 82 12.38 0.47 4.56
CA ALA A 82 12.29 -0.60 3.56
C ALA A 82 11.27 -1.67 3.97
N SER A 83 11.21 -2.02 5.26
CA SER A 83 10.25 -2.97 5.81
C SER A 83 8.82 -2.46 5.65
N VAL A 84 8.58 -1.19 6.02
CA VAL A 84 7.26 -0.54 5.91
C VAL A 84 6.83 -0.41 4.45
N ALA A 85 7.74 0.01 3.57
CA ALA A 85 7.47 0.13 2.13
C ALA A 85 7.14 -1.23 1.49
N SER A 86 7.86 -2.29 1.89
CA SER A 86 7.63 -3.66 1.41
C SER A 86 6.27 -4.18 1.86
N CYS A 87 5.92 -4.03 3.14
CA CYS A 87 4.60 -4.39 3.66
C CYS A 87 3.47 -3.64 2.96
N GLY A 88 3.61 -2.33 2.76
CA GLY A 88 2.64 -1.52 2.03
C GLY A 88 2.46 -1.97 0.58
N SER A 89 3.56 -2.35 -0.08
CA SER A 89 3.54 -2.81 -1.47
C SER A 89 2.81 -4.14 -1.62
N LEU A 90 3.08 -5.12 -0.74
CA LEU A 90 2.36 -6.39 -0.72
C LEU A 90 0.86 -6.20 -0.48
N PHE A 91 0.50 -5.30 0.42
CA PHE A 91 -0.89 -4.97 0.72
C PHE A 91 -1.59 -4.29 -0.47
N ALA A 92 -0.90 -3.38 -1.16
CA ALA A 92 -1.41 -2.71 -2.37
C ALA A 92 -1.67 -3.71 -3.51
N ILE A 93 -0.75 -4.65 -3.73
CA ILE A 93 -0.89 -5.71 -4.74
C ILE A 93 -2.13 -6.57 -4.43
N GLY A 94 -2.31 -6.99 -3.17
CA GLY A 94 -3.48 -7.76 -2.76
C GLY A 94 -4.80 -7.01 -2.98
N ALA A 95 -4.82 -5.70 -2.68
CA ALA A 95 -5.97 -4.84 -2.95
C ALA A 95 -6.31 -4.76 -4.44
N ALA A 96 -5.28 -4.57 -5.28
CA ALA A 96 -5.43 -4.50 -6.73
C ALA A 96 -5.91 -5.83 -7.33
N ALA A 97 -5.34 -6.96 -6.90
CA ALA A 97 -5.75 -8.29 -7.36
C ALA A 97 -7.22 -8.57 -7.05
N ARG A 98 -7.69 -8.22 -5.85
CA ARG A 98 -9.10 -8.35 -5.46
C ARG A 98 -10.02 -7.49 -6.33
N ALA A 99 -9.60 -6.27 -6.67
CA ALA A 99 -10.36 -5.39 -7.54
C ALA A 99 -10.46 -5.95 -8.97
N VAL A 100 -9.34 -6.45 -9.52
CA VAL A 100 -9.29 -7.08 -10.85
C VAL A 100 -10.18 -8.33 -10.90
N TRP A 101 -10.08 -9.21 -9.90
CA TRP A 101 -10.94 -10.39 -9.80
C TRP A 101 -12.43 -10.04 -9.83
N PHE A 102 -12.82 -8.98 -9.12
CA PHE A 102 -14.22 -8.53 -9.11
C PHE A 102 -14.67 -8.01 -10.48
N LEU A 103 -13.79 -7.33 -11.23
CA LEU A 103 -14.08 -6.84 -12.58
C LEU A 103 -14.16 -7.98 -13.61
N MET A 104 -13.36 -9.04 -13.46
CA MET A 104 -13.34 -10.16 -14.40
C MET A 104 -14.49 -11.17 -14.19
N LYS A 105 -15.35 -11.02 -13.17
CA LYS A 105 -16.44 -11.95 -12.91
C LYS A 105 -17.44 -11.96 -14.09
N PRO A 106 -17.52 -13.03 -14.91
CA PRO A 106 -18.35 -13.04 -16.10
C PRO A 106 -19.84 -13.01 -15.72
N SER A 107 -20.62 -12.21 -16.45
CA SER A 107 -22.05 -11.98 -16.23
C SER A 107 -22.95 -13.09 -16.79
N SER A 108 -22.52 -14.34 -16.70
CA SER A 108 -23.18 -15.50 -17.34
C SER A 108 -24.50 -15.95 -16.67
N LEU A 109 -24.98 -15.26 -15.63
CA LEU A 109 -26.22 -15.63 -14.93
C LEU A 109 -27.49 -14.97 -15.48
N LYS A 110 -27.40 -14.19 -16.58
CA LYS A 110 -28.56 -13.49 -17.14
C LYS A 110 -29.23 -14.20 -18.33
N GLU A 111 -28.55 -15.16 -18.95
CA GLU A 111 -29.01 -15.73 -20.22
C GLU A 111 -29.98 -16.91 -20.04
N ASN A 112 -29.87 -17.68 -18.95
CA ASN A 112 -30.75 -18.83 -18.69
C ASN A 112 -32.15 -18.47 -18.17
N ASN A 113 -32.41 -17.22 -17.79
CA ASN A 113 -33.74 -16.77 -17.36
C ASN A 113 -34.56 -16.13 -18.50
N ILE A 114 -34.00 -16.01 -19.70
CA ILE A 114 -34.70 -15.51 -20.90
C ILE A 114 -35.04 -16.67 -21.85
N ALA A 115 -34.39 -17.83 -21.69
CA ALA A 115 -34.66 -19.02 -22.48
C ALA A 115 -35.80 -19.91 -21.92
N GLU A 116 -36.37 -19.57 -20.76
CA GLU A 116 -37.45 -20.34 -20.10
C GLU A 116 -38.80 -19.59 -19.98
N GLU A 117 -38.95 -18.38 -20.53
CA GLU A 117 -40.25 -17.68 -20.72
C GLU A 117 -40.67 -17.70 -22.20
#